data_AF-A0A2D4WQJ7-F1
#
_entry.id   AF-A0A2D4WQJ7-F1
#
_cell.length_a   1.000
_cell.length_b   1.000
_cell.length_c   1.000
_cell.angle_alpha   90.00
_cell.angle_beta   90.00
_cell.angle_gamma   90.00
#
_symmetry.space_group_name_H-M   'P 1'
#
loop_
_entity.id
_entity.type
_entity.pdbx_description
1 polymer ?
#
loop_
_entity_poly.entity_id
_entity_poly.type
_entity_poly.pdbx_seq_one_letter_code
_entity_poly.pdbx_strand_id
1 'polypeptide(L)'
;MDSTSSQSRLQSAPALRLAGRLQAVAERPDPAEVEALQAEARALLTALKVDRARIEARLAEFGRTDPIVEVKGHSALDEAIETCQASILTLDEMLGQR
;
A
#
# COMPACT_ATOMS: atom_id res chain seq x y z
N MET A 1 -12.35 -26.73 -23.13
CA MET A 1 -12.62 -25.29 -23.31
C MET A 1 -12.49 -24.63 -21.95
N ASP A 2 -11.27 -24.15 -21.70
CA ASP A 2 -10.78 -23.10 -20.79
C ASP A 2 -11.51 -22.81 -19.47
N SER A 3 -11.13 -23.55 -18.43
CA SER A 3 -11.41 -23.23 -17.02
C SER A 3 -10.20 -22.70 -16.24
N THR A 4 -9.12 -22.30 -16.92
CA THR A 4 -7.81 -22.05 -16.28
C THR A 4 -7.48 -20.58 -16.01
N SER A 5 -8.38 -19.63 -16.27
CA SER A 5 -8.01 -18.19 -16.34
C SER A 5 -8.42 -17.33 -15.13
N SER A 6 -9.01 -17.91 -14.08
CA SER A 6 -9.42 -17.15 -12.87
C SER A 6 -8.49 -17.31 -11.67
N GLN A 7 -7.54 -18.24 -11.69
CA GLN A 7 -6.67 -18.52 -10.54
C GLN A 7 -5.48 -17.55 -10.39
N SER A 8 -5.13 -16.77 -11.43
CA SER A 8 -3.94 -15.91 -11.41
C SER A 8 -4.21 -14.43 -11.07
N ARG A 9 -5.48 -14.00 -10.91
CA ARG A 9 -5.80 -12.60 -10.54
C ARG A 9 -5.83 -12.34 -9.04
N LEU A 10 -5.60 -13.39 -8.25
CA LEU A 10 -5.16 -13.29 -6.86
C LEU A 10 -3.62 -13.26 -6.79
N GLN A 11 -2.97 -12.65 -7.79
CA GLN A 11 -1.68 -11.98 -7.58
C GLN A 11 -1.91 -11.01 -6.43
N SER A 12 -1.52 -11.43 -5.24
CA SER A 12 -1.82 -10.75 -3.98
C SER A 12 -1.48 -9.28 -4.11
N ALA A 13 -2.50 -8.44 -3.85
CA ALA A 13 -2.38 -6.99 -3.92
C ALA A 13 -1.08 -6.56 -3.22
N PRO A 14 -0.29 -5.62 -3.79
CA PRO A 14 1.01 -5.25 -3.23
C PRO A 14 0.98 -4.99 -1.72
N ALA A 15 -0.09 -4.34 -1.24
CA ALA A 15 -0.33 -4.10 0.19
C ALA A 15 -0.51 -5.39 1.02
N LEU A 16 -1.22 -6.40 0.50
CA LEU A 16 -1.41 -7.67 1.19
C LEU A 16 -0.10 -8.47 1.28
N ARG A 17 0.72 -8.44 0.22
CA ARG A 17 2.06 -9.05 0.24
C ARG A 17 2.96 -8.34 1.24
N LEU A 18 2.94 -7.00 1.25
CA LEU A 18 3.71 -6.21 2.20
C LEU A 18 3.33 -6.55 3.64
N ALA A 19 2.03 -6.61 3.96
CA ALA A 19 1.54 -6.94 5.29
C ALA A 19 1.96 -8.36 5.74
N GLY A 20 1.85 -9.36 4.84
CA GLY A 20 2.31 -10.71 5.14
C GLY A 20 3.82 -10.80 5.41
N ARG A 21 4.62 -10.03 4.67
CA ARG A 21 6.08 -9.95 4.89
C ARG A 21 6.44 -9.21 6.17
N LEU A 22 5.72 -8.14 6.50
CA LEU A 22 5.92 -7.39 7.75
C LEU A 22 5.72 -8.31 8.97
N GLN A 23 4.67 -9.14 8.95
CA GLN A 23 4.43 -10.12 10.00
C GLN A 23 5.59 -11.12 10.12
N ALA A 24 6.06 -11.68 9.01
CA ALA A 24 7.16 -12.63 9.01
C ALA A 24 8.48 -12.01 9.53
N VAL A 25 8.78 -10.78 9.12
CA VAL A 25 9.98 -10.05 9.56
C VAL A 25 9.88 -9.63 11.03
N ALA A 26 8.68 -9.31 11.54
CA ALA A 26 8.47 -9.00 12.95
C ALA A 26 8.74 -10.22 13.88
N GLU A 27 8.45 -11.44 13.42
CA GLU A 27 8.70 -12.67 14.19
C GLU A 27 10.19 -13.03 14.25
N ARG A 28 10.95 -12.72 13.20
CA ARG A 28 12.40 -12.95 13.15
C ARG A 28 13.11 -11.84 12.38
N PRO A 29 13.47 -10.73 13.07
CA PRO A 29 14.05 -9.58 12.40
C PRO A 29 15.48 -9.86 11.92
N ASP A 30 15.65 -9.93 10.61
CA ASP A 30 16.93 -9.81 9.92
C ASP A 30 17.06 -8.38 9.38
N PRO A 31 18.07 -7.60 9.80
CA PRO A 31 18.26 -6.22 9.34
C PRO A 31 18.21 -6.05 7.82
N ALA A 32 18.80 -6.97 7.05
CA ALA A 32 18.82 -6.87 5.59
C ALA A 32 17.41 -7.08 4.99
N GLU A 33 16.62 -7.98 5.57
CA GLU A 33 15.23 -8.20 5.16
C GLU A 33 14.32 -7.02 5.55
N VAL A 34 14.56 -6.42 6.73
CA VAL A 34 13.84 -5.24 7.21
C VAL A 34 14.12 -4.04 6.29
N GLU A 35 15.39 -3.78 5.93
CA GLU A 35 15.77 -2.72 4.99
C GLU A 35 15.14 -2.91 3.61
N ALA A 36 15.19 -4.13 3.06
CA ALA A 36 14.58 -4.44 1.78
C ALA A 36 13.06 -4.21 1.81
N LEU A 37 12.40 -4.66 2.88
CA LEU A 37 10.96 -4.47 3.06
C LEU A 37 10.59 -2.99 3.25
N GLN A 38 11.42 -2.22 3.95
CA GLN A 38 11.26 -0.77 4.10
C GLN A 38 11.36 -0.06 2.75
N ALA A 39 12.32 -0.42 1.92
CA ALA A 39 12.45 0.14 0.56
C ALA A 39 11.22 -0.18 -0.31
N GLU A 40 10.71 -1.41 -0.24
CA GLU A 40 9.48 -1.80 -0.94
C GLU A 40 8.25 -1.05 -0.44
N ALA A 41 8.10 -0.89 0.89
CA ALA A 41 7.02 -0.13 1.48
C ALA A 41 7.05 1.35 1.04
N ARG A 42 8.24 1.97 1.00
CA ARG A 42 8.42 3.34 0.50
C ARG A 42 8.07 3.46 -0.98
N ALA A 43 8.47 2.49 -1.81
CA ALA A 43 8.11 2.46 -3.22
C ALA A 43 6.59 2.34 -3.43
N LEU A 44 5.93 1.46 -2.67
CA LEU A 44 4.48 1.30 -2.70
C LEU A 44 3.76 2.59 -2.26
N LEU A 45 4.22 3.23 -1.19
CA LEU A 45 3.67 4.50 -0.73
C LEU A 45 3.73 5.58 -1.82
N THR A 46 4.86 5.69 -2.51
CA THR A 46 5.01 6.64 -3.63
C THR A 46 4.02 6.32 -4.75
N ALA A 47 3.88 5.05 -5.13
CA ALA A 47 2.93 4.64 -6.16
C ALA A 47 1.47 4.99 -5.77
N LEU A 48 1.07 4.69 -4.54
CA LEU A 48 -0.28 5.00 -4.04
C LEU A 48 -0.57 6.51 -4.06
N LYS A 49 0.40 7.34 -3.68
CA LYS A 49 0.26 8.81 -3.72
C LYS A 49 0.13 9.34 -5.15
N VAL A 50 0.88 8.78 -6.10
CA VAL A 50 0.79 9.13 -7.52
C VAL A 50 -0.58 8.75 -8.08
N ASP A 51 -1.04 7.54 -7.79
CA ASP A 51 -2.36 7.06 -8.26
C ASP A 51 -3.50 7.88 -7.68
N ARG A 52 -3.43 8.23 -6.38
CA ARG A 52 -4.37 9.15 -5.74
C ARG A 52 -4.42 10.49 -6.46
N ALA A 53 -3.27 11.14 -6.68
CA ALA A 53 -3.20 12.44 -7.35
C ALA A 53 -3.74 12.37 -8.80
N ARG A 54 -3.49 11.27 -9.52
CA ARG A 54 -4.03 11.04 -10.86
C ARG A 54 -5.55 10.91 -10.85
N ILE A 55 -6.12 10.19 -9.89
CA ILE A 55 -7.57 10.01 -9.77
C ILE A 55 -8.24 11.34 -9.39
N GLU A 56 -7.68 12.05 -8.42
CA GLU A 56 -8.18 13.38 -8.00
C GLU A 56 -8.17 14.37 -9.17
N ALA A 57 -7.07 14.43 -9.93
CA ALA A 57 -6.98 15.27 -11.12
C ALA A 57 -8.05 14.90 -12.16
N ARG A 58 -8.25 13.59 -12.40
CA ARG A 58 -9.25 13.11 -13.36
C ARG A 58 -10.67 13.42 -12.93
N LEU A 59 -10.98 13.34 -11.63
CA LEU A 59 -12.30 13.71 -11.10
C LEU A 59 -12.55 15.21 -11.21
N ALA A 60 -11.54 16.02 -10.87
CA ALA A 60 -11.59 17.47 -10.99
C ALA A 60 -11.80 17.94 -12.44
N GLU A 61 -11.19 17.26 -13.43
CA GLU A 61 -11.42 17.54 -14.86
C GLU A 61 -12.90 17.44 -15.27
N PHE A 62 -13.68 16.59 -14.59
CA PHE A 62 -15.12 16.44 -14.84
C PHE A 62 -16.00 17.20 -13.83
N GLY A 63 -15.42 18.04 -12.98
CA GLY A 63 -16.13 18.74 -11.92
C GLY A 63 -16.75 17.80 -10.89
N ARG A 64 -16.14 16.63 -10.67
CA ARG A 64 -16.59 15.61 -9.72
C ARG A 64 -15.61 15.51 -8.55
N THR A 65 -16.12 14.99 -7.44
CA THR A 65 -15.34 14.52 -6.31
C THR A 65 -15.48 13.01 -6.20
N ASP A 66 -14.59 12.35 -5.47
CA ASP A 66 -14.74 10.93 -5.17
C ASP A 66 -16.00 10.74 -4.28
N PRO A 67 -17.02 9.98 -4.73
CA PRO A 67 -18.24 9.78 -3.96
C PRO A 67 -18.00 9.12 -2.60
N ILE A 68 -16.94 8.31 -2.47
CA ILE A 68 -16.57 7.67 -1.20
C ILE A 68 -16.06 8.74 -0.24
N VAL A 69 -15.20 9.65 -0.72
CA VAL A 69 -14.70 10.77 0.08
C VAL A 69 -15.84 11.70 0.48
N GLU A 70 -16.80 11.97 -0.41
CA GLU A 70 -17.96 12.81 -0.08
C GLU A 70 -18.81 12.24 1.07
N VAL A 71 -18.94 10.92 1.16
CA VAL A 71 -19.77 10.26 2.18
C VAL A 71 -19.00 9.96 3.46
N LYS A 72 -17.75 9.47 3.34
CA LYS A 72 -16.96 8.96 4.48
C LYS A 72 -15.89 9.93 4.96
N GLY A 73 -15.53 10.94 4.17
CA GLY A 73 -14.43 11.86 4.44
C GLY A 73 -13.04 11.32 4.10
N HIS A 74 -12.91 10.03 3.74
CA HIS A 74 -11.66 9.40 3.33
C HIS A 74 -11.91 8.37 2.21
N SER A 75 -10.95 8.20 1.30
CA SER A 75 -10.99 7.19 0.25
C SER A 75 -10.33 5.88 0.70
N ALA A 76 -10.60 4.79 -0.03
CA ALA A 76 -9.87 3.54 0.18
C ALA A 76 -8.37 3.67 -0.13
N LEU A 77 -7.98 4.62 -0.99
CA LEU A 77 -6.57 4.93 -1.24
C LEU A 77 -5.92 5.65 -0.05
N ASP A 78 -6.67 6.51 0.64
CA ASP A 78 -6.19 7.15 1.87
C ASP A 78 -5.92 6.12 2.96
N GLU A 79 -6.85 5.18 3.18
CA GLU A 79 -6.66 4.07 4.13
C GLU A 79 -5.41 3.22 3.77
N ALA A 80 -5.21 2.93 2.48
CA ALA A 80 -4.04 2.18 2.01
C ALA A 80 -2.73 2.96 2.22
N ILE A 81 -2.74 4.27 1.98
CA ILE A 81 -1.61 5.17 2.23
C ILE A 81 -1.27 5.19 3.72
N GLU A 82 -2.26 5.39 4.59
CA GLU A 82 -2.09 5.41 6.05
C GLU A 82 -1.53 4.09 6.57
N THR A 83 -2.06 2.96 6.09
CA THR A 83 -1.56 1.62 6.44
C THR A 83 -0.11 1.43 6.00
N CYS A 84 0.24 1.89 4.80
CA CYS A 84 1.60 1.80 4.28
C CYS A 84 2.57 2.70 5.07
N GLN A 85 2.13 3.88 5.50
CA GLN A 85 2.91 4.78 6.35
C GLN A 85 3.14 4.18 7.75
N ALA A 86 2.11 3.58 8.36
CA ALA A 86 2.25 2.89 9.64
C ALA A 86 3.25 1.72 9.53
N SER A 87 3.21 0.96 8.44
CA SER A 87 4.16 -0.13 8.18
C SER A 87 5.60 0.37 8.09
N ILE A 88 5.84 1.50 7.41
CA ILE A 88 7.17 2.12 7.32
C ILE A 88 7.65 2.55 8.71
N LEU A 89 6.79 3.15 9.53
CA LEU A 89 7.16 3.56 10.90
C LEU A 89 7.59 2.36 11.75
N THR A 90 6.88 1.24 11.66
CA THR A 90 7.28 -0.01 12.35
C THR A 90 8.64 -0.50 11.86
N LEU A 91 8.91 -0.46 10.56
CA LEU A 91 10.20 -0.88 10.00
C LEU A 91 11.34 0.06 10.41
N ASP A 92 11.09 1.37 10.44
CA ASP A 92 12.05 2.38 10.90
C ASP A 92 12.42 2.15 12.39
N GLU A 93 11.44 1.79 13.23
CA GLU A 93 11.65 1.41 14.63
C GLU A 93 12.49 0.14 14.78
N MET A 94 12.21 -0.89 13.97
CA MET A 94 12.98 -2.15 13.98
C MET A 94 14.45 -1.95 13.59
N LEU A 95 14.74 -0.96 12.74
CA LEU A 95 16.10 -0.60 12.32
C LEU A 95 16.79 0.39 13.27
N GLY A 96 16.09 0.92 14.28
CA GLY A 96 16.63 1.93 15.19
C GLY A 96 16.90 3.28 14.51
N GLN A 97 16.15 3.62 13.45
CA GLN A 97 16.33 4.84 12.65
C GLN A 97 15.45 6.01 13.13
N ARG A 98 14.99 5.96 14.39
CA ARG A 98 14.02 6.88 14.96
C ARG A 98 14.58 7.70 16.12
#